data_AF-A0A519QNN9-F1
#
_entry.id   AF-A0A519QNN9-F1
#
_cell.length_a   1.000
_cell.length_b   1.000
_cell.length_c   1.000
_cell.angle_alpha   90.00
_cell.angle_beta   90.00
_cell.angle_gamma   90.00
#
_symmetry.space_group_name_H-M   'P 1'
#
loop_
_entity.id
_entity.type
_entity.pdbx_description
1 polymer ?
#
loop_
_entity_poly.entity_id
_entity_poly.type
_entity_poly.pdbx_seq_one_letter_code
_entity_poly.pdbx_strand_id
1 'polypeptide(L)'
;YYWDPVVAPSGITFYTGSQMPEWKNNLFLATLRAKHIIRLVIDNTNKIEKHSEGLPTIYHPFSIMEYEFKDALLYDFVYLAVDSKLENAKEEIENFFESYRLENERFGKYLINPNLVEPLFETQYCSPADLRMPSEKAKLELLYQRVRGTYFKEVNLDILVQRISKFYQDSSSVKRLANNIHIPLSLFAEDNAASMVAQLVSLCIDRNKTEELIDRVLFEYPQIFK
;
A
#
# COMPACT_ATOMS: atom_id res chain seq x y z
N TYR A 1 -12.86 7.43 -37.62
CA TYR A 1 -14.09 7.25 -36.83
C TYR A 1 -13.82 7.72 -35.41
N TYR A 2 -14.65 8.65 -34.95
CA TYR A 2 -14.56 9.36 -33.67
C TYR A 2 -15.13 8.46 -32.56
N TRP A 3 -14.45 8.34 -31.42
CA TRP A 3 -14.98 7.68 -30.23
C TRP A 3 -14.55 8.43 -28.96
N ASP A 4 -15.55 8.98 -28.27
CA ASP A 4 -15.61 9.33 -26.85
C ASP A 4 -17.05 8.93 -26.42
N PRO A 5 -17.29 8.19 -25.32
CA PRO A 5 -16.62 8.24 -24.03
C PRO A 5 -15.54 7.17 -23.84
N VAL A 6 -14.46 7.51 -23.14
CA VAL A 6 -13.55 6.52 -22.54
C VAL A 6 -14.34 5.60 -21.60
N VAL A 7 -14.61 4.38 -22.06
CA VAL A 7 -15.18 3.32 -21.22
C VAL A 7 -14.03 2.71 -20.42
N ALA A 8 -14.10 2.77 -19.09
CA ALA A 8 -13.18 2.06 -18.20
C ALA A 8 -13.81 0.71 -17.80
N PRO A 9 -13.52 -0.39 -18.54
CA PRO A 9 -14.15 -1.69 -18.26
C PRO A 9 -13.62 -2.29 -16.96
N SER A 10 -14.52 -2.92 -16.19
CA SER A 10 -14.19 -3.68 -14.97
C SER A 10 -14.41 -5.19 -15.12
N GLY A 11 -15.18 -5.61 -16.13
CA GLY A 11 -15.44 -7.01 -16.42
C GLY A 11 -16.22 -7.18 -17.71
N ILE A 12 -16.00 -8.30 -18.42
CA ILE A 12 -16.61 -8.58 -19.71
C ILE A 12 -17.05 -10.06 -19.76
N THR A 13 -18.26 -10.32 -20.24
CA THR A 13 -18.75 -11.69 -20.42
C THR A 13 -19.82 -11.79 -21.48
N PHE A 14 -19.96 -12.96 -22.10
CA PHE A 14 -21.09 -13.27 -22.95
C PHE A 14 -22.28 -13.73 -22.08
N TYR A 15 -23.49 -13.28 -22.43
CA TYR A 15 -24.68 -13.82 -21.79
C TYR A 15 -25.00 -15.21 -22.33
N THR A 16 -25.01 -16.19 -21.43
CA THR A 16 -25.24 -17.62 -21.71
C THR A 16 -26.55 -18.14 -21.10
N GLY A 17 -27.29 -17.30 -20.37
CA GLY A 17 -28.53 -17.67 -19.69
C GLY A 17 -29.67 -18.03 -20.65
N SER A 18 -30.63 -18.81 -20.15
CA SER A 18 -31.82 -19.23 -20.92
C SER A 18 -33.06 -18.36 -20.66
N GLN A 19 -33.02 -17.47 -19.66
CA GLN A 19 -34.19 -16.68 -19.27
C GLN A 19 -34.53 -15.56 -20.26
N MET A 20 -33.53 -15.05 -20.99
CA MET A 20 -33.70 -13.95 -21.97
C MET A 20 -33.02 -14.37 -23.28
N PRO A 21 -33.69 -15.17 -24.12
CA PRO A 21 -33.10 -15.77 -25.31
C PRO A 21 -32.51 -14.75 -26.30
N GLU A 22 -33.11 -13.57 -26.39
CA GLU A 22 -32.69 -12.47 -27.28
C GLU A 22 -31.40 -11.77 -26.84
N TRP A 23 -30.86 -12.12 -25.66
CA TRP A 23 -29.58 -11.63 -25.16
C TRP A 23 -28.46 -12.66 -25.35
N LYS A 24 -28.79 -13.86 -25.81
CA LYS A 24 -27.83 -14.93 -26.03
C LYS A 24 -26.78 -14.50 -27.05
N ASN A 25 -25.51 -14.70 -26.70
CA ASN A 25 -24.34 -14.29 -27.48
C ASN A 25 -24.10 -12.77 -27.55
N ASN A 26 -24.86 -11.97 -26.81
CA ASN A 26 -24.50 -10.57 -26.61
C ASN A 26 -23.39 -10.45 -25.59
N LEU A 27 -22.51 -9.49 -25.81
CA LEU A 27 -21.38 -9.19 -24.95
C LEU A 27 -21.79 -8.11 -23.94
N PHE A 28 -21.62 -8.40 -22.66
CA PHE A 28 -21.91 -7.49 -21.57
C PHE A 28 -20.61 -6.98 -20.96
N LEU A 29 -20.50 -5.66 -20.87
CA LEU A 29 -19.35 -4.97 -20.30
C LEU A 29 -19.80 -4.18 -19.07
N ALA A 30 -19.20 -4.49 -17.93
CA ALA A 30 -19.34 -3.69 -16.71
C ALA A 30 -18.34 -2.53 -16.74
N THR A 31 -18.78 -1.35 -16.30
CA THR A 31 -17.93 -0.15 -16.25
C THR A 31 -17.57 0.20 -14.80
N LEU A 32 -16.31 0.53 -14.56
CA LEU A 32 -15.82 0.85 -13.21
C LEU A 32 -16.36 2.20 -12.73
N ARG A 33 -16.19 3.25 -13.54
CA ARG A 33 -16.50 4.64 -13.15
C ARG A 33 -17.95 5.05 -13.43
N ALA A 34 -18.52 4.55 -14.52
CA ALA A 34 -19.80 5.03 -15.03
C ALA A 34 -21.02 4.25 -14.49
N LYS A 35 -20.79 3.23 -13.64
CA LYS A 35 -21.81 2.45 -12.91
C LYS A 35 -22.98 1.95 -13.78
N HIS A 36 -22.72 1.63 -15.03
CA HIS A 36 -23.70 1.03 -15.93
C HIS A 36 -23.13 -0.20 -16.64
N ILE A 37 -24.03 -1.01 -17.19
CA ILE A 37 -23.72 -2.19 -17.99
C ILE A 37 -23.99 -1.84 -19.46
N ILE A 38 -22.99 -2.04 -20.31
CA ILE A 38 -23.13 -1.88 -21.75
C ILE A 38 -23.42 -3.26 -22.35
N ARG A 39 -24.56 -3.37 -23.06
CA ARG A 39 -24.92 -4.56 -23.85
C ARG A 39 -24.54 -4.30 -25.30
N LEU A 40 -23.55 -5.03 -25.81
CA LEU A 40 -23.16 -5.01 -27.21
C LEU A 40 -23.86 -6.16 -27.94
N VAL A 41 -24.64 -5.81 -28.96
CA VAL A 41 -25.24 -6.77 -29.89
C VAL A 41 -24.21 -7.03 -30.98
N ILE A 42 -23.79 -8.30 -31.12
CA ILE A 42 -22.83 -8.70 -32.15
C ILE A 42 -23.64 -9.33 -33.28
N ASP A 43 -23.91 -8.55 -34.32
CA ASP A 43 -24.70 -9.01 -35.47
C ASP A 43 -23.92 -9.98 -36.38
N ASN A 44 -22.58 -9.91 -36.39
CA ASN A 44 -21.72 -10.76 -37.19
C ASN A 44 -20.33 -10.90 -36.54
N THR A 45 -19.95 -12.10 -36.15
CA THR A 45 -18.64 -12.40 -35.53
C THR A 45 -17.46 -12.11 -36.46
N ASN A 46 -17.65 -12.12 -37.78
CA ASN A 46 -16.61 -11.79 -38.76
C ASN A 46 -16.25 -10.29 -38.75
N LYS A 47 -17.04 -9.44 -38.08
CA LYS A 47 -16.70 -8.03 -37.85
C LYS A 47 -15.82 -7.82 -36.61
N ILE A 48 -15.55 -8.87 -35.83
CA ILE A 48 -14.66 -8.80 -34.68
C ILE A 48 -13.23 -9.01 -35.18
N GLU A 49 -12.46 -7.94 -35.23
CA GLU A 49 -11.04 -8.01 -35.55
C GLU A 49 -10.25 -8.41 -34.30
N LYS A 50 -9.58 -9.56 -34.38
CA LYS A 50 -8.57 -9.94 -33.38
C LYS A 50 -7.25 -9.31 -33.78
N HIS A 51 -6.89 -8.22 -33.12
CA HIS A 51 -5.53 -7.70 -33.17
C HIS A 51 -4.66 -8.60 -32.27
N SER A 52 -3.81 -9.43 -32.87
CA SER A 52 -2.88 -10.32 -32.17
C SER A 52 -1.53 -9.66 -31.85
N GLU A 53 -1.32 -8.43 -32.31
CA GLU A 53 -0.20 -7.64 -31.85
C GLU A 53 -0.45 -7.26 -30.39
N GLY A 54 0.49 -7.61 -29.50
CA GLY A 54 0.49 -7.11 -28.14
C GLY A 54 0.50 -5.59 -28.19
N LEU A 55 -0.66 -4.99 -27.92
CA LEU A 55 -0.75 -3.55 -27.74
C LEU A 55 0.16 -3.21 -26.56
N PRO A 56 1.01 -2.17 -26.68
CA PRO A 56 1.81 -1.73 -25.55
C PRO A 56 0.86 -1.39 -24.40
N THR A 57 1.10 -2.03 -23.27
CA THR A 57 0.38 -1.79 -22.03
C THR A 57 1.32 -1.12 -21.06
N ILE A 58 0.89 0.00 -20.50
CA ILE A 58 1.60 0.61 -19.39
C ILE A 58 1.21 -0.15 -18.12
N TYR A 59 2.20 -0.70 -17.44
CA TYR A 59 2.04 -1.30 -16.12
C TYR A 59 2.88 -0.53 -15.09
N HIS A 60 2.55 -0.72 -13.82
CA HIS A 60 3.11 0.06 -12.73
C HIS A 60 3.75 -0.84 -11.67
N PRO A 61 5.00 -1.30 -11.87
CA PRO A 61 5.74 -1.99 -10.82
C PRO A 61 5.86 -1.06 -9.61
N PHE A 62 5.68 -1.63 -8.42
CA PHE A 62 5.80 -0.89 -7.17
C PHE A 62 6.44 -1.74 -6.07
N SER A 63 7.04 -1.07 -5.10
CA SER A 63 7.49 -1.67 -3.86
C SER A 63 7.36 -0.68 -2.69
N ILE A 64 7.63 -1.16 -1.49
CA ILE A 64 7.67 -0.36 -0.26
C ILE A 64 9.10 -0.41 0.26
N MET A 65 9.76 0.74 0.32
CA MET A 65 11.11 0.90 0.88
C MET A 65 10.98 1.14 2.39
N GLU A 66 11.44 0.20 3.21
CA GLU A 66 11.62 0.38 4.66
C GLU A 66 13.04 0.87 4.93
N TYR A 67 13.20 1.99 5.65
CA TYR A 67 14.51 2.57 5.96
C TYR A 67 14.51 3.27 7.32
N GLU A 68 15.69 3.37 7.94
CA GLU A 68 15.86 4.14 9.17
C GLU A 68 16.30 5.58 8.88
N PHE A 69 15.70 6.54 9.56
CA PHE A 69 16.08 7.94 9.50
C PHE A 69 15.95 8.58 10.88
N LYS A 70 17.07 9.08 11.43
CA LYS A 70 17.13 9.75 12.74
C LYS A 70 16.47 8.93 13.88
N ASP A 71 16.75 7.64 13.94
CA ASP A 71 16.17 6.69 14.94
C ASP A 71 14.66 6.42 14.76
N ALA A 72 14.11 6.69 13.59
CA ALA A 72 12.75 6.31 13.23
C ALA A 72 12.77 5.34 12.05
N LEU A 73 11.92 4.32 12.11
CA LEU A 73 11.65 3.44 10.99
C LEU A 73 10.59 4.09 10.10
N LEU A 74 10.95 4.38 8.85
CA LEU A 74 10.11 5.07 7.88
C LEU A 74 9.90 4.18 6.64
N TYR A 75 8.86 4.51 5.88
CA TYR A 75 8.48 3.79 4.67
C TYR A 75 8.26 4.77 3.50
N ASP A 76 8.69 4.38 2.30
CA ASP A 76 8.32 5.07 1.06
C ASP A 76 7.56 4.10 0.14
N PHE A 77 6.48 4.57 -0.48
CA PHE A 77 5.80 3.83 -1.55
C PHE A 77 6.43 4.25 -2.88
N VAL A 78 7.15 3.34 -3.51
CA VAL A 78 7.96 3.61 -4.70
C VAL A 78 7.35 2.89 -5.88
N TYR A 79 7.07 3.60 -6.97
CA TYR A 79 6.49 3.03 -8.18
C TYR A 79 7.05 3.73 -9.42
N LEU A 80 6.99 3.04 -10.55
CA LEU A 80 7.28 3.60 -11.87
C LEU A 80 6.23 3.15 -12.89
N ALA A 81 6.16 3.81 -14.04
CA ALA A 81 5.34 3.39 -15.17
C ALA A 81 6.24 2.79 -16.26
N VAL A 82 5.92 1.60 -16.74
CA VAL A 82 6.72 0.85 -17.72
C VAL A 82 5.85 0.45 -18.90
N ASP A 83 6.35 0.69 -20.11
CA ASP A 83 5.74 0.17 -21.33
C ASP A 83 6.13 -1.30 -21.52
N SER A 84 5.15 -2.18 -21.70
CA SER A 84 5.36 -3.61 -21.93
C SER A 84 6.17 -3.94 -23.19
N LYS A 85 6.42 -2.98 -24.09
CA LYS A 85 7.30 -3.15 -25.25
C LYS A 85 8.77 -2.81 -24.99
N LEU A 86 9.12 -2.34 -23.80
CA LEU A 86 10.50 -2.04 -23.46
C LEU A 86 11.33 -3.33 -23.39
N GLU A 87 12.28 -3.51 -24.30
CA GLU A 87 13.06 -4.76 -24.45
C GLU A 87 13.86 -5.10 -23.18
N ASN A 88 14.35 -4.09 -22.46
CA ASN A 88 15.13 -4.25 -21.21
C ASN A 88 14.34 -3.83 -19.96
N ALA A 89 13.01 -3.98 -19.98
CA ALA A 89 12.15 -3.51 -18.90
C ALA A 89 12.60 -4.00 -17.51
N LYS A 90 13.07 -5.25 -17.42
CA LYS A 90 13.51 -5.84 -16.15
C LYS A 90 14.69 -5.08 -15.54
N GLU A 91 15.76 -4.91 -16.31
CA GLU A 91 16.98 -4.22 -15.88
C GLU A 91 16.71 -2.75 -15.56
N GLU A 92 15.89 -2.07 -16.36
CA GLU A 92 15.49 -0.68 -16.12
C GLU A 92 14.69 -0.53 -14.83
N ILE A 93 13.79 -1.47 -14.53
CA ILE A 93 13.05 -1.48 -13.25
C ILE A 93 14.01 -1.70 -12.08
N GLU A 94 14.91 -2.69 -12.17
CA GLU A 94 15.91 -2.98 -11.13
C GLU A 94 16.79 -1.75 -10.85
N ASN A 95 17.34 -1.15 -11.91
CA ASN A 95 18.17 0.05 -11.82
C ASN A 95 17.42 1.24 -11.24
N PHE A 96 16.13 1.43 -11.60
CA PHE A 96 15.32 2.50 -11.02
C PHE A 96 15.18 2.36 -9.50
N PHE A 97 14.84 1.17 -8.99
CA PHE A 97 14.66 0.96 -7.56
C PHE A 97 15.97 1.12 -6.79
N GLU A 98 17.11 0.70 -7.36
CA GLU A 98 18.42 0.89 -6.73
C GLU A 98 18.88 2.35 -6.76
N SER A 99 18.72 3.05 -7.89
CA SER A 99 19.01 4.48 -8.00
C SER A 99 18.15 5.30 -7.04
N TYR A 100 16.84 5.01 -6.94
CA TYR A 100 15.97 5.68 -5.98
C TYR A 100 16.49 5.54 -4.55
N ARG A 101 16.93 4.34 -4.17
CA ARG A 101 17.45 4.04 -2.83
C ARG A 101 18.69 4.89 -2.52
N LEU A 102 19.63 4.95 -3.46
CA LEU A 102 20.89 5.65 -3.30
C LEU A 102 20.71 7.18 -3.34
N GLU A 103 19.99 7.70 -4.32
CA GLU A 103 19.79 9.14 -4.53
C GLU A 103 18.99 9.79 -3.39
N ASN A 104 18.08 9.04 -2.76
CA ASN A 104 17.27 9.52 -1.65
C ASN A 104 17.85 9.13 -0.28
N GLU A 105 19.08 8.63 -0.20
CA GLU A 105 19.73 8.23 1.06
C GLU A 105 18.87 7.22 1.88
N ARG A 106 18.14 6.34 1.19
CA ARG A 106 17.28 5.33 1.83
C ARG A 106 18.10 4.07 2.10
N PHE A 107 18.89 4.09 3.17
CA PHE A 107 19.72 2.94 3.56
C PHE A 107 18.88 1.86 4.26
N GLY A 108 18.04 1.20 3.47
CA GLY A 108 17.10 0.19 3.93
C GLY A 108 16.85 -0.89 2.88
N LYS A 109 15.67 -1.49 2.91
CA LYS A 109 15.30 -2.63 2.05
C LYS A 109 13.91 -2.49 1.48
N TYR A 110 13.70 -3.08 0.31
CA TYR A 110 12.37 -3.23 -0.27
C TYR A 110 11.64 -4.42 0.35
N LEU A 111 10.39 -4.19 0.75
CA LEU A 111 9.60 -5.18 1.47
C LEU A 111 8.93 -6.19 0.56
N ILE A 112 8.55 -5.81 -0.66
CA ILE A 112 7.83 -6.67 -1.62
C ILE A 112 8.46 -6.57 -3.00
N ASN A 113 8.44 -7.66 -3.76
CA ASN A 113 8.98 -7.61 -5.12
C ASN A 113 8.00 -6.92 -6.09
N PRO A 114 8.46 -5.99 -6.94
CA PRO A 114 7.64 -5.39 -7.99
C PRO A 114 7.10 -6.39 -9.02
N ASN A 115 7.74 -7.55 -9.14
CA ASN A 115 7.29 -8.67 -9.96
C ASN A 115 7.19 -9.94 -9.11
N LEU A 116 5.96 -10.40 -8.87
CA LEU A 116 5.69 -11.59 -8.04
C LEU A 116 5.98 -12.91 -8.75
N VAL A 117 6.02 -12.92 -10.08
CA VAL A 117 6.27 -14.12 -10.89
C VAL A 117 7.76 -14.33 -11.07
N GLU A 118 8.49 -13.25 -11.36
CA GLU A 118 9.93 -13.25 -11.54
C GLU A 118 10.56 -12.15 -10.67
N PRO A 119 10.92 -12.47 -9.42
CA PRO A 119 11.46 -11.49 -8.50
C PRO A 119 12.73 -10.80 -9.03
N LEU A 120 12.73 -9.48 -8.98
CA LEU A 120 13.80 -8.61 -9.43
C LEU A 120 14.97 -8.47 -8.43
N PHE A 121 14.71 -8.67 -7.15
CA PHE A 121 15.68 -8.49 -6.07
C PHE A 121 15.16 -9.15 -4.79
N GLU A 122 16.06 -9.36 -3.82
CA GLU A 122 15.69 -9.90 -2.52
C GLU A 122 14.74 -8.94 -1.78
N THR A 123 13.65 -9.50 -1.26
CA THR A 123 12.63 -8.75 -0.52
C THR A 123 12.17 -9.58 0.67
N GLN A 124 11.68 -8.90 1.71
CA GLN A 124 11.27 -9.58 2.94
C GLN A 124 10.00 -10.42 2.77
N TYR A 125 9.08 -9.98 1.91
CA TYR A 125 7.78 -10.61 1.72
C TYR A 125 7.59 -11.07 0.28
N CYS A 126 7.07 -12.29 0.14
CA CYS A 126 6.78 -12.88 -1.15
C CYS A 126 5.49 -12.34 -1.76
N SER A 127 4.59 -11.75 -0.96
CA SER A 127 3.33 -11.21 -1.46
C SER A 127 2.78 -10.05 -0.62
N PRO A 128 1.91 -9.21 -1.18
CA PRO A 128 1.16 -8.22 -0.40
C PRO A 128 0.23 -8.81 0.66
N ALA A 129 -0.07 -10.12 0.62
CA ALA A 129 -0.88 -10.77 1.66
C ALA A 129 -0.10 -10.89 2.98
N ASP A 130 1.21 -11.04 2.91
CA ASP A 130 2.09 -11.16 4.08
C ASP A 130 2.16 -9.83 4.87
N LEU A 131 1.95 -8.71 4.17
CA LEU A 131 1.84 -7.38 4.79
C LEU A 131 0.56 -7.19 5.63
N ARG A 132 -0.36 -8.17 5.65
CA ARG A 132 -1.57 -8.11 6.49
C ARG A 132 -1.34 -8.62 7.92
N MET A 133 -0.15 -9.13 8.23
CA MET A 133 0.22 -9.49 9.60
C MET A 133 0.12 -8.24 10.51
N PRO A 134 -0.27 -8.37 11.80
CA PRO A 134 -0.57 -7.21 12.66
C PRO A 134 0.55 -6.17 12.76
N SER A 135 1.82 -6.60 12.85
CA SER A 135 2.98 -5.72 12.88
C SER A 135 3.13 -4.90 11.60
N GLU A 136 2.97 -5.55 10.45
CA GLU A 136 3.14 -4.95 9.12
C GLU A 136 1.96 -4.07 8.74
N LYS A 137 0.76 -4.46 9.13
CA LYS A 137 -0.45 -3.66 8.95
C LYS A 137 -0.33 -2.32 9.68
N ALA A 138 0.19 -2.31 10.91
CA ALA A 138 0.40 -1.07 11.66
C ALA A 138 1.40 -0.13 10.97
N LYS A 139 2.51 -0.67 10.46
CA LYS A 139 3.52 0.07 9.69
C LYS A 139 2.93 0.69 8.41
N LEU A 140 2.14 -0.08 7.66
CA LEU A 140 1.45 0.38 6.46
C LEU A 140 0.40 1.47 6.75
N GLU A 141 -0.33 1.35 7.87
CA GLU A 141 -1.32 2.35 8.26
C GLU A 141 -0.63 3.68 8.56
N LEU A 142 0.52 3.67 9.23
CA LEU A 142 1.32 4.90 9.44
C LEU A 142 1.78 5.53 8.13
N LEU A 143 2.25 4.73 7.16
CA LEU A 143 2.57 5.21 5.81
C LEU A 143 1.33 5.82 5.13
N TYR A 144 0.18 5.17 5.24
CA TYR A 144 -1.07 5.65 4.66
C TYR A 144 -1.50 7.00 5.24
N GLN A 145 -1.43 7.15 6.57
CA GLN A 145 -1.72 8.40 7.26
C GLN A 145 -0.69 9.50 6.90
N ARG A 146 0.58 9.14 6.69
CA ARG A 146 1.60 10.08 6.17
C ARG A 146 1.25 10.60 4.78
N VAL A 147 0.93 9.71 3.84
CA VAL A 147 0.56 10.08 2.45
C VAL A 147 -0.70 10.94 2.42
N ARG A 148 -1.65 10.70 3.33
CA ARG A 148 -2.86 11.51 3.45
C ARG A 148 -2.65 12.89 4.06
N GLY A 149 -1.44 13.19 4.54
CA GLY A 149 -1.14 14.48 5.16
C GLY A 149 -2.02 14.75 6.38
N THR A 150 -2.44 13.71 7.10
CA THR A 150 -3.20 13.89 8.35
C THR A 150 -2.25 14.37 9.43
N TYR A 151 -2.21 15.69 9.62
CA TYR A 151 -1.55 16.36 10.73
C TYR A 151 -2.44 16.28 11.97
N PHE A 152 -1.90 15.83 13.11
CA PHE A 152 -2.58 15.96 14.40
C PHE A 152 -1.91 17.08 15.20
N LYS A 153 -2.62 18.21 15.39
CA LYS A 153 -2.11 19.42 16.09
C LYS A 153 -0.68 19.80 15.68
N GLU A 154 -0.40 19.88 14.37
CA GLU A 154 0.90 20.29 13.79
C GLU A 154 2.09 19.34 14.02
N VAL A 155 1.91 18.21 14.72
CA VAL A 155 2.97 17.20 14.92
C VAL A 155 2.84 16.10 13.86
N ASN A 156 3.89 15.89 13.06
CA ASN A 156 3.96 14.78 12.11
C ASN A 156 3.98 13.44 12.88
N LEU A 157 3.15 12.47 12.48
CA LEU A 157 3.10 11.11 13.05
C LEU A 157 4.48 10.44 13.10
N ASP A 158 5.35 10.77 12.15
CA ASP A 158 6.74 10.30 12.12
C ASP A 158 7.54 10.83 13.32
N ILE A 159 7.32 12.10 13.68
CA ILE A 159 7.91 12.70 14.87
C ILE A 159 7.34 12.02 16.11
N LEU A 160 6.06 11.65 16.14
CA LEU A 160 5.46 10.96 17.28
C LEU A 160 6.10 9.58 17.49
N VAL A 161 6.18 8.74 16.44
CA VAL A 161 6.82 7.42 16.51
C VAL A 161 8.29 7.56 16.85
N GLN A 162 9.01 8.47 16.20
CA GLN A 162 10.42 8.74 16.46
C GLN A 162 10.67 9.14 17.91
N ARG A 163 9.90 10.11 18.43
CA ARG A 163 10.08 10.62 19.78
C ARG A 163 9.73 9.56 20.80
N ILE A 164 8.63 8.83 20.65
CA ILE A 164 8.27 7.74 21.58
C ILE A 164 9.35 6.64 21.56
N SER A 165 9.81 6.20 20.39
CA SER A 165 10.86 5.17 20.28
C SER A 165 12.17 5.54 20.99
N LYS A 166 12.49 6.84 21.13
CA LYS A 166 13.68 7.29 21.88
C LYS A 166 13.57 7.07 23.39
N PHE A 167 12.37 7.17 23.95
CA PHE A 167 12.13 7.06 25.40
C PHE A 167 11.64 5.67 25.82
N TYR A 168 11.04 4.90 24.91
CA TYR A 168 10.50 3.56 25.15
C TYR A 168 11.30 2.51 24.37
N GLN A 169 12.53 2.24 24.84
CA GLN A 169 13.53 1.44 24.10
C GLN A 169 13.39 -0.09 24.28
N ASP A 170 12.54 -0.55 25.19
CA ASP A 170 12.31 -1.97 25.45
C ASP A 170 10.83 -2.36 25.33
N SER A 171 10.56 -3.58 24.86
CA SER A 171 9.20 -4.08 24.65
C SER A 171 8.34 -4.05 25.93
N SER A 172 8.94 -4.14 27.11
CA SER A 172 8.21 -4.07 28.38
C SER A 172 7.72 -2.64 28.66
N SER A 173 8.52 -1.62 28.36
CA SER A 173 8.14 -0.21 28.47
C SER A 173 6.97 0.15 27.54
N VAL A 174 6.97 -0.37 26.31
CA VAL A 174 5.88 -0.17 25.35
C VAL A 174 4.60 -0.86 25.84
N LYS A 175 4.69 -2.09 26.35
CA LYS A 175 3.54 -2.80 26.95
C LYS A 175 2.99 -2.08 28.17
N ARG A 176 3.85 -1.52 29.03
CA ARG A 176 3.41 -0.68 30.17
C ARG A 176 2.66 0.55 29.68
N LEU A 177 3.19 1.26 28.68
CA LEU A 177 2.52 2.42 28.08
C LEU A 177 1.17 2.04 27.48
N ALA A 178 1.09 0.94 26.74
CA ALA A 178 -0.16 0.43 26.15
C ALA A 178 -1.22 0.13 27.21
N ASN A 179 -0.86 -0.59 28.29
CA ASN A 179 -1.77 -0.86 29.41
C ASN A 179 -2.24 0.43 30.09
N ASN A 180 -1.32 1.38 30.27
CA ASN A 180 -1.57 2.68 30.90
C ASN A 180 -2.64 3.50 30.18
N ILE A 181 -2.74 3.37 28.86
CA ILE A 181 -3.76 4.01 28.02
C ILE A 181 -4.87 3.04 27.60
N HIS A 182 -5.01 1.92 28.32
CA HIS A 182 -6.04 0.91 28.11
C HIS A 182 -6.12 0.36 26.66
N ILE A 183 -4.96 0.09 26.06
CA ILE A 183 -4.84 -0.69 24.82
C ILE A 183 -4.52 -2.15 25.21
N PRO A 184 -5.37 -3.13 24.85
CA PRO A 184 -5.15 -4.53 25.19
C PRO A 184 -3.86 -5.07 24.58
N LEU A 185 -3.01 -5.71 25.40
CA LEU A 185 -1.75 -6.31 24.93
C LEU A 185 -1.95 -7.46 23.92
N SER A 186 -3.14 -8.08 23.92
CA SER A 186 -3.50 -9.12 22.95
C SER A 186 -3.55 -8.65 21.50
N LEU A 187 -3.54 -7.34 21.26
CA LEU A 187 -3.53 -6.74 19.93
C LEU A 187 -2.11 -6.57 19.36
N PHE A 188 -1.08 -6.77 20.19
CA PHE A 188 0.30 -6.63 19.77
C PHE A 188 0.83 -7.94 19.20
N ALA A 189 1.63 -7.83 18.15
CA ALA A 189 2.61 -8.85 17.78
C ALA A 189 3.91 -8.59 18.57
N GLU A 190 4.44 -9.63 19.21
CA GLU A 190 5.73 -9.56 19.90
C GLU A 190 6.85 -9.25 18.91
N ASP A 191 7.55 -8.14 19.13
CA ASP A 191 8.63 -7.65 18.27
C ASP A 191 9.53 -6.70 19.07
N ASN A 192 10.55 -6.14 18.41
CA ASN A 192 11.41 -5.10 18.94
C ASN A 192 10.61 -3.83 19.32
N ALA A 193 11.18 -3.03 20.21
CA ALA A 193 10.50 -1.87 20.79
C ALA A 193 10.02 -0.86 19.74
N ALA A 194 10.82 -0.57 18.71
CA ALA A 194 10.43 0.37 17.66
C ALA A 194 9.20 -0.12 16.87
N SER A 195 9.17 -1.41 16.51
CA SER A 195 8.00 -2.05 15.88
C SER A 195 6.78 -2.01 16.80
N MET A 196 6.97 -2.30 18.10
CA MET A 196 5.87 -2.23 19.06
C MET A 196 5.35 -0.80 19.30
N VAL A 197 6.21 0.23 19.22
CA VAL A 197 5.79 1.65 19.28
C VAL A 197 4.95 2.00 18.05
N ALA A 198 5.37 1.58 16.85
CA ALA A 198 4.59 1.77 15.63
C ALA A 198 3.21 1.11 15.74
N GLN A 199 3.15 -0.13 16.25
CA GLN A 199 1.90 -0.84 16.55
C GLN A 199 1.02 -0.06 17.54
N LEU A 200 1.60 0.44 18.63
CA LEU A 200 0.88 1.23 19.63
C LEU A 200 0.28 2.51 19.03
N VAL A 201 1.05 3.29 18.26
CA VAL A 201 0.57 4.53 17.63
C VAL A 201 -0.55 4.23 16.64
N SER A 202 -0.39 3.21 15.78
CA SER A 202 -1.43 2.79 14.84
C SER A 202 -2.73 2.37 15.56
N LEU A 203 -2.62 1.55 16.62
CA LEU A 203 -3.77 1.16 17.44
C LEU A 203 -4.45 2.36 18.11
N CYS A 204 -3.69 3.38 18.51
CA CYS A 204 -4.25 4.60 19.07
C CYS A 204 -5.01 5.43 18.04
N ILE A 205 -4.52 5.50 16.79
CA ILE A 205 -5.22 6.17 15.70
C ILE A 205 -6.56 5.47 15.42
N ASP A 206 -6.54 4.16 15.20
CA ASP A 206 -7.72 3.35 14.90
C ASP A 206 -8.80 3.44 15.98
N ARG A 207 -8.38 3.62 17.24
CA ARG A 207 -9.26 3.66 18.41
C ARG A 207 -9.52 5.07 18.93
N ASN A 208 -9.06 6.11 18.23
CA ASN A 208 -9.19 7.50 18.62
C ASN A 208 -8.63 7.82 20.03
N LYS A 209 -7.48 7.21 20.36
CA LYS A 209 -6.74 7.32 21.63
C LYS A 209 -5.43 8.11 21.53
N THR A 210 -5.17 8.76 20.40
CA THR A 210 -3.94 9.51 20.17
C THR A 210 -3.72 10.61 21.22
N GLU A 211 -4.78 11.29 21.68
CA GLU A 211 -4.67 12.31 22.73
C GLU A 211 -4.32 11.69 24.09
N GLU A 212 -4.95 10.57 24.46
CA GLU A 212 -4.61 9.80 25.69
C GLU A 212 -3.16 9.30 25.67
N LEU A 213 -2.67 8.86 24.50
CA LEU A 213 -1.27 8.49 24.29
C LEU A 213 -0.33 9.69 24.51
N ILE A 214 -0.61 10.81 23.87
CA ILE A 214 0.22 12.02 23.97
C ILE A 214 0.25 12.53 25.42
N ASP A 215 -0.91 12.62 26.07
CA ASP A 215 -1.02 13.08 27.45
C ASP A 215 -0.24 12.17 28.41
N ARG A 216 -0.35 10.85 28.24
CA ARG A 216 0.40 9.89 29.05
C ARG A 216 1.90 10.02 28.85
N VAL A 217 2.33 10.12 27.60
CA VAL A 217 3.75 10.24 27.23
C VAL A 217 4.33 11.58 27.72
N LEU A 218 3.58 12.68 27.64
CA LEU A 218 3.95 13.98 28.20
C LEU A 218 4.01 13.97 29.73
N PHE A 219 3.11 13.25 30.38
CA PHE A 219 3.12 13.11 31.84
C PHE A 219 4.39 12.37 32.32
N GLU A 220 4.78 11.29 31.64
CA GLU A 220 6.00 10.54 31.97
C GLU A 220 7.28 11.26 31.53
N TYR A 221 7.25 11.93 30.36
CA TYR A 221 8.40 12.60 29.77
C TYR A 221 8.04 14.02 29.26
N PRO A 222 8.02 15.04 30.16
CA PRO A 222 7.60 16.41 29.80
C PRO A 222 8.45 17.12 28.74
N GLN A 223 9.62 16.58 28.41
CA GLN A 223 10.56 17.14 27.43
C GLN A 223 10.49 16.43 26.07
N ILE A 224 9.62 15.42 25.91
CA ILE A 224 9.63 14.54 24.72
C ILE A 224 9.36 15.28 23.40
N PHE A 225 8.53 16.32 23.44
CA PHE A 225 8.20 17.18 22.29
C PHE A 225 8.89 18.55 22.31
N LYS A 226 9.87 18.76 23.19
CA LYS A 226 10.71 19.97 23.18
C LYS A 226 11.97 19.79 22.32
#